data_AF-Q5BZJ5-F1
#
_entry.id   AF-Q5BZJ5-F1
#
_cell.length_a   1.000
_cell.length_b   1.000
_cell.length_c   1.000
_cell.angle_alpha   90.00
_cell.angle_beta   90.00
_cell.angle_gamma   90.00
#
_symmetry.space_group_name_H-M   'P 1'
#
loop_
_entity.id
_entity.type
_entity.pdbx_description
1 polymer ?
#
loop_
_entity_poly.entity_id
_entity_poly.type
_entity_poly.pdbx_seq_one_letter_code
_entity_poly.pdbx_strand_id
1 'polypeptide(L)'
;MLVCNYRKCRQPLKVCAVGTVCKHIFCITHSPLQLKTADGIFQCPACKNRLKEHSDIIEVDLQPCEQFRNMILMGQTPDTILDVCRRAIDFFNMQTVQGIKYLEYINYKLEERYKHMETQ
;
A
#
# COMPACT_ATOMS: atom_id res chain seq x y z
N MET A 1 5.08 -5.29 -9.02
CA MET A 1 4.55 -3.92 -9.26
C MET A 1 3.56 -3.58 -8.15
N LEU A 2 3.69 -2.42 -7.50
CA LEU A 2 2.76 -2.02 -6.44
C LEU A 2 1.44 -1.53 -7.05
N VAL A 3 0.35 -1.82 -6.35
CA VAL A 3 -1.00 -1.40 -6.73
C VAL A 3 -1.70 -0.74 -5.54
N CYS A 4 -2.62 0.19 -5.82
CA CYS A 4 -3.42 0.82 -4.79
C CYS A 4 -4.14 -0.24 -3.93
N ASN A 5 -3.96 -0.19 -2.61
CA ASN A 5 -4.57 -1.13 -1.66
C ASN A 5 -6.05 -0.85 -1.40
N TYR A 6 -6.63 0.20 -2.00
CA TYR A 6 -8.07 0.37 -1.99
C TYR A 6 -8.73 -0.69 -2.89
N ARG A 7 -9.57 -1.55 -2.28
CA ARG A 7 -10.09 -2.79 -2.87
C ARG A 7 -10.74 -2.61 -4.24
N LYS A 8 -11.39 -1.47 -4.49
CA LYS A 8 -12.09 -1.19 -5.76
C LYS A 8 -11.21 -0.49 -6.82
N CYS A 9 -10.02 -0.01 -6.46
CA CYS A 9 -9.16 0.75 -7.35
C CYS A 9 -8.06 -0.11 -7.96
N ARG A 10 -7.16 -0.67 -7.13
CA ARG A 10 -6.09 -1.58 -7.55
C ARG A 10 -5.21 -1.09 -8.71
N GLN A 11 -5.23 0.21 -9.01
CA GLN A 11 -4.44 0.76 -10.10
C GLN A 11 -2.94 0.66 -9.80
N PRO A 12 -2.08 0.43 -10.82
CA PRO A 12 -0.63 0.46 -10.66
C PRO A 12 -0.14 1.80 -10.10
N LEU A 13 0.79 1.74 -9.14
CA LEU A 13 1.45 2.90 -8.58
C LEU A 13 2.81 3.09 -9.28
N LYS A 14 3.07 4.29 -9.81
CA LYS A 14 4.22 4.54 -10.69
C LYS A 14 5.15 5.65 -10.19
N VAL A 15 4.61 6.85 -9.93
CA VAL A 15 5.41 8.04 -9.59
C VAL A 15 5.27 8.38 -8.11
N CYS A 16 4.05 8.68 -7.67
CA CYS A 16 3.77 8.99 -6.27
C CYS A 16 2.72 8.04 -5.68
N ALA A 17 2.81 7.83 -4.38
CA ALA A 17 1.85 7.06 -3.60
C ALA A 17 1.72 7.61 -2.19
N VAL A 18 0.74 7.12 -1.43
CA VAL A 18 0.59 7.41 0.00
C VAL A 18 0.75 6.11 0.78
N GLY A 19 1.82 6.04 1.57
CA GLY A 19 2.12 4.94 2.47
C GLY A 19 1.55 5.19 3.87
N THR A 20 1.31 4.10 4.61
CA THR A 20 0.85 4.15 5.99
C THR A 20 1.68 3.21 6.87
N VAL A 21 1.80 3.52 8.17
CA VAL A 21 2.52 2.67 9.14
C VAL A 21 1.94 1.26 9.26
N CYS A 22 0.65 1.09 8.93
CA CYS A 22 0.00 -0.22 8.87
C CYS A 22 0.32 -1.02 7.60
N LYS A 23 1.37 -0.63 6.86
CA LYS A 23 1.91 -1.30 5.66
C LYS A 23 0.93 -1.36 4.48
N HIS A 24 0.01 -0.40 4.39
CA HIS A 24 -0.81 -0.22 3.19
C HIS A 24 -0.34 0.99 2.37
N ILE A 25 -0.47 0.87 1.05
CA ILE A 25 -0.09 1.90 0.08
C ILE A 25 -1.23 2.23 -0.88
N PHE A 26 -1.44 3.51 -1.16
CA PHE A 26 -2.57 4.01 -1.93
C PHE A 26 -2.11 4.96 -3.04
N CYS A 27 -2.95 5.12 -4.08
CA CYS A 27 -2.82 6.27 -4.97
C CYS A 27 -3.32 7.54 -4.27
N ILE A 28 -2.98 8.70 -4.81
CA ILE A 28 -3.33 10.01 -4.23
C ILE A 28 -4.85 10.14 -3.98
N THR A 29 -5.68 9.70 -4.93
CA THR A 29 -7.15 9.75 -4.83
C THR A 29 -7.77 8.87 -3.75
N HIS A 30 -7.02 7.91 -3.21
CA HIS A 30 -7.45 7.05 -2.10
C HIS A 30 -6.58 7.26 -0.86
N SER A 31 -5.91 8.43 -0.78
CA SER A 31 -5.13 8.80 0.39
C SER A 31 -6.02 8.79 1.64
N PRO A 32 -5.56 8.21 2.75
CA PRO A 32 -6.27 8.33 4.03
C PRO A 32 -6.49 9.79 4.45
N LEU A 33 -5.65 10.73 3.99
CA LEU A 33 -5.80 12.17 4.26
C LEU A 33 -7.11 12.75 3.71
N GLN A 34 -7.72 12.11 2.71
CA GLN A 34 -9.02 12.52 2.16
C GLN A 34 -10.20 11.93 2.96
N LEU A 35 -9.94 10.99 3.86
CA LEU A 35 -10.96 10.25 4.64
C LEU A 35 -10.87 10.59 6.13
N LYS A 36 -11.01 11.88 6.44
CA LYS A 36 -11.14 12.36 7.80
C LYS A 36 -12.52 12.01 8.34
N THR A 37 -12.60 11.27 9.44
CA THR A 37 -13.88 10.99 10.10
C THR A 37 -14.45 12.25 10.75
N ALA A 38 -15.74 12.21 11.14
CA ALA A 38 -16.40 13.30 11.86
C ALA A 38 -15.64 13.71 13.14
N ASP A 39 -15.00 12.75 13.80
CA ASP A 39 -14.18 12.95 15.01
C ASP A 39 -12.76 13.50 14.72
N GLY A 40 -12.46 13.81 13.45
CA GLY A 40 -11.17 14.34 13.02
C GLY A 40 -10.05 13.30 12.94
N ILE A 41 -10.38 12.00 12.94
CA ILE A 41 -9.41 10.90 12.93
C ILE A 41 -9.24 10.39 11.49
N PHE A 42 -8.00 10.08 11.08
CA PHE A 42 -7.74 9.40 9.81
C PHE A 42 -7.83 7.89 10.00
N GLN A 43 -8.38 7.18 9.01
CA GLN A 43 -8.44 5.72 9.02
C GLN A 43 -7.86 5.14 7.74
N CYS A 44 -7.14 4.03 7.88
CA CYS A 44 -6.66 3.28 6.73
C CYS A 44 -7.86 2.76 5.90
N PRO A 45 -7.95 3.09 4.60
CA PRO A 45 -9.02 2.61 3.74
C PRO A 45 -9.12 1.08 3.66
N ALA A 46 -7.98 0.39 3.81
CA ALA A 46 -7.88 -1.07 3.67
C ALA A 46 -8.19 -1.84 4.96
N CYS A 47 -7.55 -1.50 6.09
CA CYS A 47 -7.69 -2.25 7.34
C CYS A 47 -8.39 -1.50 8.48
N LYS A 48 -8.83 -0.25 8.25
CA LYS A 48 -9.52 0.60 9.24
C LYS A 48 -8.71 0.97 10.48
N ASN A 49 -7.40 0.68 10.50
CA ASN A 49 -6.52 1.15 11.57
C ASN A 49 -6.58 2.68 11.69
N ARG A 50 -6.60 3.19 12.92
CA ARG A 50 -6.57 4.64 13.20
C ARG A 50 -5.16 5.17 12.91
N LEU A 51 -5.09 6.31 12.25
CA LEU A 51 -3.86 6.94 11.79
C LEU A 51 -3.79 8.38 12.30
N LYS A 52 -2.60 8.80 12.72
CA LYS A 52 -2.24 10.19 12.98
C LYS A 52 -1.66 10.83 11.71
N GLU A 53 -2.13 12.02 11.36
CA GLU A 53 -1.83 12.68 10.08
C GLU A 53 -0.33 12.74 9.77
N HIS A 54 0.46 13.29 10.69
CA HIS A 54 1.87 13.62 10.44
C HIS A 54 2.87 12.51 10.79
N SER A 55 2.46 11.45 11.48
CA SER A 55 3.35 10.37 11.89
C SER A 55 3.04 9.02 11.24
N ASP A 56 1.79 8.82 10.82
CA ASP A 56 1.31 7.50 10.41
C ASP A 56 1.02 7.40 8.91
N ILE A 57 1.09 8.54 8.20
CA ILE A 57 0.82 8.70 6.78
C ILE A 57 1.97 9.47 6.15
N ILE A 58 2.47 8.99 5.02
CA ILE A 58 3.56 9.64 4.29
C ILE A 58 3.31 9.59 2.78
N GLU A 59 3.61 10.67 2.09
CA GLU A 59 3.72 10.66 0.64
C GLU A 59 5.05 10.03 0.23
N VAL A 60 4.98 9.05 -0.67
CA VAL A 60 6.12 8.27 -1.12
C VAL A 60 6.37 8.60 -2.57
N ASP A 61 7.57 9.12 -2.84
CA ASP A 61 8.14 9.13 -4.18
C ASP A 61 8.65 7.72 -4.51
N LEU A 62 8.07 7.11 -5.54
CA LEU A 62 8.42 5.78 -6.02
C LEU A 62 9.59 5.79 -7.00
N GLN A 63 10.04 6.98 -7.41
CA GLN A 63 11.16 7.20 -8.33
C GLN A 63 12.10 8.30 -7.81
N PRO A 64 12.64 8.15 -6.58
CA PRO A 64 13.48 9.18 -5.98
C PRO A 64 14.75 9.42 -6.80
N CYS A 65 15.11 10.71 -6.95
CA CYS A 65 16.34 11.11 -7.64
C CYS A 65 17.59 10.55 -6.94
N GLU A 66 18.71 10.49 -7.67
CA GLU A 66 19.98 9.97 -7.14
C GLU A 66 20.46 10.77 -5.92
N GLN A 67 20.33 12.09 -5.96
CA GLN A 67 20.71 12.97 -4.86
C GLN A 67 19.96 12.60 -3.57
N PHE A 68 18.64 12.40 -3.66
CA PHE A 68 17.84 11.98 -2.52
C PHE A 68 18.25 10.60 -1.98
N ARG A 69 18.48 9.63 -2.87
CA ARG A 69 18.95 8.27 -2.50
C ARG A 69 20.29 8.30 -1.76
N ASN A 70 21.19 9.19 -2.15
CA ASN A 70 22.47 9.35 -1.46
C ASN A 70 22.27 10.04 -0.10
N MET A 71 21.50 11.14 -0.05
CA MET A 71 21.29 11.92 1.15
C MET A 71 20.57 11.15 2.26
N ILE A 72 19.55 10.34 1.94
CA ILE A 72 18.76 9.62 2.95
C ILE A 72 19.60 8.59 3.74
N LEU A 73 20.73 8.15 3.19
CA LEU A 73 21.63 7.17 3.81
C LEU A 73 22.81 7.82 4.54
N MET A 74 23.04 9.12 4.38
CA MET A 74 24.16 9.82 5.02
C MET A 74 24.03 9.79 6.55
N GLY A 75 25.11 9.41 7.23
CA GLY A 75 25.16 9.33 8.70
C GLY A 75 24.50 8.09 9.30
N GLN A 76 23.96 7.18 8.49
CA GLN A 76 23.40 5.92 8.97
C GLN A 76 24.48 4.85 9.18
N THR A 77 24.26 3.98 10.17
CA THR A 77 25.13 2.81 10.38
C THR A 77 24.81 1.69 9.40
N PRO A 78 25.75 0.77 9.10
CA PRO A 78 25.46 -0.41 8.29
C PRO A 78 24.24 -1.22 8.79
N ASP A 79 24.09 -1.37 10.11
CA ASP A 79 22.97 -2.10 10.71
C ASP A 79 21.62 -1.41 10.42
N THR A 80 21.56 -0.09 10.56
CA THR A 80 20.36 0.68 10.24
C THR A 80 19.99 0.57 8.75
N ILE A 81 20.98 0.65 7.87
CA ILE A 81 20.77 0.51 6.41
C ILE A 81 20.20 -0.87 6.10
N LEU A 82 20.79 -1.94 6.65
CA LEU A 82 20.33 -3.31 6.43
C LEU A 82 18.92 -3.55 6.99
N ASP A 83 18.56 -2.99 8.14
CA ASP A 83 17.20 -3.06 8.69
C ASP A 83 16.18 -2.36 7.76
N VAL A 84 16.52 -1.17 7.25
CA VAL A 84 15.67 -0.44 6.29
C VAL A 84 15.48 -1.25 5.01
N CYS A 85 16.55 -1.81 4.45
CA CYS A 85 16.48 -2.68 3.26
C CYS A 85 15.60 -3.91 3.51
N ARG A 86 15.78 -4.59 4.66
CA ARG A 86 14.96 -5.74 5.04
C ARG A 86 13.47 -5.38 5.10
N ARG A 87 13.12 -4.28 5.78
CA ARG A 87 11.74 -3.82 5.90
C ARG A 87 11.11 -3.47 4.55
N ALA A 88 11.88 -2.87 3.64
CA ALA A 88 11.43 -2.56 2.29
C ALA A 88 11.12 -3.86 1.51
N ILE A 89 12.01 -4.86 1.57
CA ILE A 89 11.81 -6.16 0.93
C ILE A 89 10.58 -6.86 1.51
N ASP A 90 10.45 -6.90 2.83
CA ASP A 90 9.29 -7.50 3.52
C ASP A 90 8.00 -6.82 3.09
N PHE A 91 8.00 -5.50 2.96
CA PHE A 91 6.85 -4.75 2.44
C PHE A 91 6.48 -5.21 1.02
N PHE A 92 7.43 -5.28 0.09
CA PHE A 92 7.17 -5.74 -1.27
C PHE A 92 6.65 -7.19 -1.33
N ASN A 93 7.20 -8.07 -0.49
CA ASN A 93 6.73 -9.46 -0.38
C ASN A 93 5.29 -9.52 0.12
N MET A 94 4.97 -8.77 1.19
CA MET A 94 3.60 -8.69 1.70
C MET A 94 2.61 -8.19 0.64
N GLN A 95 2.98 -7.15 -0.11
CA GLN A 95 2.16 -6.60 -1.19
C GLN A 95 1.94 -7.62 -2.32
N THR A 96 2.96 -8.42 -2.65
CA THR A 96 2.89 -9.49 -3.65
C THR A 96 1.93 -10.60 -3.20
N VAL A 97 2.06 -11.08 -1.96
CA VAL A 97 1.17 -12.11 -1.39
C VAL A 97 -0.28 -11.62 -1.34
N GLN A 98 -0.52 -10.37 -0.94
CA GLN A 98 -1.87 -9.78 -0.99
C GLN A 98 -2.41 -9.70 -2.43
N GLY A 99 -1.53 -9.44 -3.40
CA GLY A 99 -1.85 -9.48 -4.82
C GLY A 99 -2.39 -10.85 -5.26
N ILE A 100 -1.69 -11.92 -4.90
CA ILE A 100 -2.06 -13.31 -5.21
C ILE A 100 -3.41 -13.66 -4.58
N LYS A 101 -3.58 -13.42 -3.28
CA LYS A 101 -4.84 -13.70 -2.56
C LYS A 101 -6.04 -12.98 -3.16
N TYR A 102 -5.84 -11.76 -3.67
CA TYR A 102 -6.89 -11.04 -4.37
C TYR A 102 -7.29 -11.74 -5.67
N LEU A 103 -6.32 -12.20 -6.48
CA LEU A 103 -6.61 -12.91 -7.72
C LEU A 103 -7.32 -14.25 -7.46
N GLU A 104 -6.89 -15.00 -6.45
CA GLU A 104 -7.56 -16.22 -5.99
C GLU A 104 -9.03 -15.95 -5.63
N TYR A 105 -9.30 -14.87 -4.87
CA TYR A 105 -10.66 -14.46 -4.53
C TYR A 105 -11.50 -14.10 -5.76
N ILE A 106 -10.92 -13.39 -6.73
CA ILE A 106 -11.63 -13.03 -7.97
C ILE A 106 -11.97 -14.29 -8.77
N ASN A 107 -11.02 -15.22 -8.93
CA ASN A 107 -11.25 -16.50 -9.61
C ASN A 107 -12.37 -17.29 -8.95
N TYR A 108 -12.34 -17.44 -7.62
CA TYR A 108 -13.41 -18.09 -6.86
C TYR A 108 -14.78 -17.45 -7.14
N LYS A 109 -14.87 -16.11 -7.14
CA LYS A 109 -16.12 -15.39 -7.42
C LYS A 109 -16.59 -15.54 -8.87
N LEU A 110 -15.67 -15.67 -9.82
CA LEU A 110 -15.99 -15.92 -11.22
C LEU A 110 -16.53 -17.34 -11.41
N GLU A 111 -15.93 -18.34 -10.77
CA GLU A 111 -16.41 -19.72 -10.80
C GLU A 111 -17.81 -19.87 -10.19
N GLU A 112 -18.10 -19.22 -9.05
CA GLU A 112 -19.44 -19.19 -8.46
C GLU A 112 -20.48 -18.63 -9.43
N ARG A 113 -20.15 -17.53 -10.13
CA ARG A 113 -21.04 -16.91 -11.11
C ARG A 113 -21.26 -17.78 -12.33
N TYR A 114 -20.21 -18.43 -12.81
CA TYR A 114 -20.28 -19.32 -13.96
C TYR A 114 -21.24 -20.49 -13.68
N LYS A 115 -21.06 -21.17 -12.53
CA LYS A 115 -21.94 -22.26 -12.09
C LYS A 115 -23.40 -21.82 -11.95
N HIS A 116 -23.63 -20.61 -11.43
CA HIS A 116 -24.99 -20.09 -11.29
C HIS A 116 -25.68 -19.86 -12.65
N MET A 117 -24.93 -19.43 -13.67
CA MET A 117 -25.44 -19.26 -15.03
C MET A 117 -25.67 -20.60 -15.73
N GLU A 118 -24.90 -21.65 -15.44
CA GLU A 118 -25.12 -23.01 -16.00
C GLU A 118 -26.35 -23.71 -15.39
N THR A 119 -26.76 -23.30 -14.19
CA THR A 119 -27.96 -23.82 -13.51
C THR A 119 -29.26 -23.09 -13.85
N GLN A 120 -29.21 -22.07 -14.72
CA GLN A 120 -30.37 -21.34 -15.25
C GLN A 120 -30.68 -21.78 -16.68
#